data_AF-A0A958DRJ4-F1
#
_entry.id   AF-A0A958DRJ4-F1
#
_cell.length_a   1.000
_cell.length_b   1.000
_cell.length_c   1.000
_cell.angle_alpha   90.00
_cell.angle_beta   90.00
_cell.angle_gamma   90.00
#
_symmetry.space_group_name_H-M   'P 1'
#
loop_
_entity.id
_entity.type
_entity.pdbx_description
1 polymer ?
#
loop_
_entity_poly.entity_id
_entity_poly.type
_entity_poly.pdbx_seq_one_letter_code
_entity_poly.pdbx_strand_id
1 'polypeptide(L)'
;MNRFHYHFLTATKRLLRWALNRMFGEKIAIYFSPLRWANGLDLQFHSPLKTRFLEQAMRCWRSHDQPRRYLKPGISLADFFSAMNADGIRYLVLRWFESLPDVQPGEDIDLLVADNDIAKLEKWLSPHQTNNSQPFDIYSVSGISGTQFRIALPYFPAHLSGELLRKRLQLPNGVFASDSRLYWLSLGFHAAYHKAEKSGIPVAADDRKFAQNSDHDYQRALEKIGEVAGLPMPNNLTDLDKTLFEHNWAPPVDFARKLAENHSPWLLKKYPRSDAAFWENDQKTDARVSVFLVREWAQKHNLIDLIRKTIERQGFEIVLDAALTENQQEIAATRLRGGNWSRGPYPVCGGRPVWCFVALDQTPPEIPGKLQKQLPFLNNPNTFWVKQSLRDAINTQLPPAQQVNFLHACDDHAEAREYLQLLFPEKYDDICQKICQMIAQFQTPETVIRQLSRYSRRAIVELIEWRGETAVRKTFKSGRSRFLAREVELLQYFGAEGQPVPQLLENGENYLISSFVDGETQISYRKKQITAINSFLKFLFENGYAHLDFKPDSLIWKNDGLVAVIDFEYCQKYDVQPTEFRDSYDLRGAPPAFTGDIPVGGQSFIDHCWRKSAGKPLRKRMF
;
A
#
# COMPACT_ATOMS: atom_id res chain seq x y z
N MET A 1 14.41 -11.47 -15.80
CA MET A 1 13.86 -10.55 -16.82
C MET A 1 12.73 -11.13 -17.68
N ASN A 2 12.67 -12.43 -18.01
CA ASN A 2 11.61 -12.98 -18.90
C ASN A 2 10.23 -13.29 -18.29
N ARG A 3 10.08 -13.45 -16.97
CA ARG A 3 8.75 -13.74 -16.36
C ARG A 3 7.82 -12.51 -16.28
N PHE A 4 8.38 -11.33 -16.06
CA PHE A 4 7.59 -10.09 -15.87
C PHE A 4 6.91 -9.62 -17.16
N HIS A 5 7.57 -9.79 -18.30
CA HIS A 5 7.05 -9.44 -19.62
C HIS A 5 5.89 -10.37 -20.04
N TYR A 6 5.99 -11.66 -19.71
CA TYR A 6 4.93 -12.64 -19.99
C TYR A 6 3.66 -12.34 -19.20
N HIS A 7 3.77 -12.02 -17.90
CA HIS A 7 2.64 -11.68 -17.04
C HIS A 7 1.96 -10.37 -17.42
N PHE A 8 2.72 -9.34 -17.82
CA PHE A 8 2.16 -8.07 -18.28
C PHE A 8 1.33 -8.25 -19.57
N LEU A 9 1.83 -9.03 -20.53
CA LEU A 9 1.14 -9.35 -21.77
C LEU A 9 -0.09 -10.25 -21.55
N THR A 10 -0.06 -11.16 -20.57
CA THR A 10 -1.26 -11.96 -20.23
C THR A 10 -2.32 -11.10 -19.54
N ALA A 11 -1.91 -10.16 -18.68
CA ALA A 11 -2.83 -9.25 -18.00
C ALA A 11 -3.52 -8.30 -18.99
N THR A 12 -2.78 -7.68 -19.91
CA THR A 12 -3.37 -6.82 -20.96
C THR A 12 -4.26 -7.61 -21.91
N LYS A 13 -3.87 -8.82 -22.34
CA LYS A 13 -4.73 -9.70 -23.15
C LYS A 13 -6.03 -10.07 -22.44
N ARG A 14 -5.98 -10.35 -21.13
CA ARG A 14 -7.16 -10.67 -20.33
C ARG A 14 -8.08 -9.46 -20.15
N LEU A 15 -7.52 -8.27 -19.93
CA LEU A 15 -8.28 -7.03 -19.79
C LEU A 15 -8.99 -6.67 -21.10
N LEU A 16 -8.28 -6.75 -22.23
CA LEU A 16 -8.84 -6.43 -23.54
C LEU A 16 -9.94 -7.42 -23.94
N ARG A 17 -9.71 -8.72 -23.70
CA ARG A 17 -10.70 -9.77 -23.98
C ARG A 17 -11.93 -9.67 -23.07
N TRP A 18 -11.72 -9.32 -21.80
CA TRP A 18 -12.82 -9.09 -20.86
C TRP A 18 -13.67 -7.88 -21.27
N ALA A 19 -13.04 -6.76 -21.66
CA ALA A 19 -13.73 -5.57 -22.14
C ALA A 19 -14.55 -5.86 -23.41
N LEU A 20 -13.98 -6.60 -24.37
CA LEU A 20 -14.66 -6.94 -25.63
C LEU A 20 -15.82 -7.93 -25.42
N ASN A 21 -15.64 -8.97 -24.61
CA ASN A 21 -16.73 -9.93 -24.31
C ASN A 21 -17.89 -9.26 -23.55
N ARG A 22 -17.60 -8.25 -22.72
CA ARG A 22 -18.63 -7.51 -21.99
C ARG A 22 -19.43 -6.56 -22.88
N MET A 23 -18.82 -6.01 -23.93
CA MET A 23 -19.51 -5.12 -24.87
C MET A 23 -20.39 -5.86 -25.88
N PHE A 24 -20.03 -7.09 -26.28
CA PHE A 24 -20.68 -7.77 -27.41
C PHE A 24 -21.47 -9.03 -27.04
N GLY A 25 -21.46 -9.47 -25.77
CA GLY A 25 -22.24 -10.64 -25.32
C GLY A 25 -21.75 -11.99 -25.87
N GLU A 26 -20.82 -12.02 -26.82
CA GLU A 26 -20.26 -13.23 -27.43
C GLU A 26 -18.74 -13.38 -27.18
N LYS A 27 -18.27 -14.64 -27.18
CA LYS A 27 -16.85 -14.98 -27.01
C LYS A 27 -16.07 -14.68 -28.29
N ILE A 28 -15.53 -13.46 -28.41
CA ILE A 28 -14.62 -13.12 -29.52
C ILE A 28 -13.25 -13.79 -29.28
N ALA A 29 -12.79 -14.58 -30.26
CA ALA A 29 -11.44 -15.15 -30.27
C ALA A 29 -10.49 -14.21 -31.03
N ILE A 30 -9.45 -13.71 -30.35
CA ILE A 30 -8.42 -12.87 -30.97
C ILE A 30 -7.11 -13.67 -31.00
N TYR A 31 -6.61 -13.96 -32.18
CA TYR A 31 -5.30 -14.57 -32.39
C TYR A 31 -4.25 -13.51 -32.74
N PHE A 32 -3.12 -13.53 -32.04
CA PHE A 32 -1.93 -12.75 -32.39
C PHE A 32 -0.80 -13.73 -32.74
N SER A 33 -0.19 -13.57 -33.91
CA SER A 33 0.97 -14.36 -34.32
C SER A 33 2.26 -13.82 -33.68
N PRO A 34 3.24 -14.68 -33.30
CA PRO A 34 4.49 -14.24 -32.71
C PRO A 34 5.59 -14.15 -33.76
N LEU A 35 5.79 -12.98 -34.38
CA LEU A 35 7.02 -12.70 -35.13
C LEU A 35 7.47 -11.24 -34.93
N ARG A 36 8.69 -11.11 -34.38
CA ARG A 36 9.60 -9.95 -34.24
C ARG A 36 9.00 -8.61 -33.75
N TRP A 37 9.27 -8.29 -32.49
CA TRP A 37 9.08 -6.94 -31.92
C TRP A 37 10.40 -6.42 -31.36
N ALA A 38 11.16 -5.73 -32.22
CA ALA A 38 12.22 -4.81 -31.83
C ALA A 38 11.88 -3.47 -32.48
N ASN A 39 11.76 -2.43 -31.63
CA ASN A 39 11.50 -1.02 -31.93
C ASN A 39 10.04 -0.61 -32.17
N GLY A 40 9.53 0.23 -31.25
CA GLY A 40 8.41 1.15 -31.47
C GLY A 40 7.01 0.52 -31.52
N LEU A 41 6.15 0.90 -30.58
CA LEU A 41 4.69 0.74 -30.74
C LEU A 41 4.23 1.77 -31.78
N ASP A 42 4.24 1.39 -33.06
CA ASP A 42 3.48 2.08 -34.09
C ASP A 42 2.28 1.21 -34.46
N LEU A 43 1.13 1.51 -33.87
CA LEU A 43 -0.14 0.85 -34.18
C LEU A 43 -0.71 1.45 -35.47
N GLN A 44 -0.21 1.01 -36.62
CA GLN A 44 -0.82 1.33 -37.91
C GLN A 44 -2.00 0.39 -38.18
N PHE A 45 -3.22 0.92 -38.09
CA PHE A 45 -4.45 0.20 -38.41
C PHE A 45 -4.79 0.36 -39.89
N HIS A 46 -4.58 -0.69 -40.69
CA HIS A 46 -4.99 -0.71 -42.09
C HIS A 46 -6.50 -1.01 -42.23
N SER A 47 -7.36 -0.04 -41.92
CA SER A 47 -8.77 0.02 -42.36
C SER A 47 -9.46 1.29 -41.83
N PRO A 48 -9.92 2.22 -42.69
CA PRO A 48 -10.66 3.43 -42.25
C PRO A 48 -11.97 3.14 -41.51
N LEU A 49 -12.58 1.98 -41.75
CA LEU A 49 -13.85 1.56 -41.12
C LEU A 49 -13.66 1.09 -39.68
N LYS A 50 -12.54 0.43 -39.35
CA LYS A 50 -12.25 -0.04 -37.98
C LYS A 50 -11.84 1.10 -37.03
N THR A 51 -11.16 2.12 -37.54
CA THR A 51 -10.77 3.30 -36.75
C THR A 51 -11.98 4.14 -36.35
N ARG A 52 -12.92 4.39 -37.29
CA ARG A 52 -14.19 5.06 -36.98
C ARG A 52 -15.06 4.27 -36.00
N PHE A 53 -15.10 2.94 -36.12
CA PHE A 53 -15.89 2.09 -35.23
C PHE A 53 -15.31 2.02 -33.81
N LEU A 54 -13.97 1.94 -33.67
CA LEU A 54 -13.30 2.02 -32.36
C LEU A 54 -13.39 3.40 -31.75
N GLU A 55 -13.29 4.48 -32.53
CA GLU A 55 -13.56 5.83 -32.05
C GLU A 55 -14.99 5.99 -31.57
N GLN A 56 -15.97 5.47 -32.31
CA GLN A 56 -17.38 5.52 -31.93
C GLN A 56 -17.70 4.63 -30.72
N ALA A 57 -17.14 3.43 -30.64
CA ALA A 57 -17.23 2.55 -29.48
C ALA A 57 -16.53 3.16 -28.25
N MET A 58 -15.36 3.77 -28.41
CA MET A 58 -14.69 4.51 -27.33
C MET A 58 -15.46 5.78 -26.94
N ARG A 59 -16.18 6.44 -27.87
CA ARG A 59 -17.07 7.57 -27.58
C ARG A 59 -18.28 7.13 -26.76
N CYS A 60 -18.91 6.02 -27.13
CA CYS A 60 -20.02 5.40 -26.39
C CYS A 60 -19.58 4.86 -25.03
N TRP A 61 -18.36 4.31 -24.92
CA TRP A 61 -17.79 3.84 -23.66
C TRP A 61 -17.43 5.01 -22.73
N ARG A 62 -16.85 6.09 -23.29
CA ARG A 62 -16.55 7.34 -22.55
C ARG A 62 -17.81 8.09 -22.11
N SER A 63 -18.90 8.06 -22.87
CA SER A 63 -20.14 8.79 -22.52
C SER A 63 -20.92 8.14 -21.37
N HIS A 64 -20.73 6.84 -21.12
CA HIS A 64 -21.37 6.15 -19.98
C HIS A 64 -20.58 6.29 -18.67
N ASP A 65 -19.29 6.66 -18.73
CA ASP A 65 -18.38 6.62 -17.57
C ASP A 65 -18.05 8.02 -16.97
N GLN A 66 -18.73 9.07 -17.45
CA GLN A 66 -18.64 10.43 -16.89
C GLN A 66 -19.81 10.70 -15.92
N PRO A 67 -19.64 11.51 -14.87
CA PRO A 67 -20.74 11.97 -14.01
C PRO A 67 -21.84 12.76 -14.74
N ARG A 68 -21.45 13.45 -15.83
CA ARG A 68 -22.35 14.33 -16.59
C ARG A 68 -23.49 13.55 -17.24
N ARG A 69 -24.71 14.01 -17.01
CA ARG A 69 -25.95 13.53 -17.62
C ARG A 69 -26.81 14.72 -18.03
N TYR A 70 -27.83 14.46 -18.84
CA TYR A 70 -28.70 15.49 -19.39
C TYR A 70 -30.16 15.09 -19.21
N LEU A 71 -31.03 16.05 -18.88
CA LEU A 71 -32.46 15.81 -18.80
C LEU A 71 -33.00 15.34 -20.15
N LYS A 72 -33.86 14.32 -20.14
CA LYS A 72 -34.52 13.87 -21.37
C LYS A 72 -35.45 14.98 -21.93
N PRO A 73 -35.54 15.12 -23.27
CA PRO A 73 -36.42 16.10 -23.90
C PRO A 73 -37.88 15.96 -23.46
N GLY A 74 -38.58 17.09 -23.35
CA GLY A 74 -40.02 17.11 -23.04
C GLY A 74 -40.37 16.97 -21.57
N ILE A 75 -39.38 16.93 -20.67
CA ILE A 75 -39.56 16.86 -19.21
C ILE A 75 -39.13 18.21 -18.62
N SER A 76 -40.00 18.86 -17.84
CA SER A 76 -39.61 20.06 -17.09
C SER A 76 -38.80 19.69 -15.85
N LEU A 77 -38.02 20.63 -15.30
CA LEU A 77 -37.29 20.38 -14.06
C LEU A 77 -38.20 20.08 -12.87
N ALA A 78 -39.36 20.74 -12.79
CA ALA A 78 -40.36 20.48 -11.77
C ALA A 78 -40.93 19.05 -11.89
N ASP A 79 -41.27 18.62 -13.11
CA ASP A 79 -41.77 17.26 -13.37
C ASP A 79 -40.71 16.20 -13.06
N PHE A 80 -39.45 16.49 -13.38
CA PHE A 80 -38.33 15.62 -13.08
C PHE A 80 -38.20 15.35 -11.57
N PHE A 81 -38.15 16.41 -10.75
CA PHE A 81 -38.05 16.23 -9.29
C PHE A 81 -39.30 15.60 -8.69
N SER A 82 -40.49 15.97 -9.19
CA SER A 82 -41.75 15.33 -8.79
C SER A 82 -41.74 13.83 -9.08
N ALA A 83 -41.28 13.42 -10.26
CA ALA A 83 -41.16 12.02 -10.64
C ALA A 83 -40.11 11.27 -9.79
N MET A 84 -38.96 11.89 -9.51
CA MET A 84 -37.96 11.30 -8.61
C MET A 84 -38.52 11.04 -7.21
N ASN A 85 -39.30 11.99 -6.69
CA ASN A 85 -39.97 11.85 -5.38
C ASN A 85 -41.01 10.73 -5.41
N ALA A 86 -41.81 10.64 -6.46
CA ALA A 86 -42.81 9.58 -6.64
C ALA A 86 -42.17 8.18 -6.76
N ASP A 87 -41.02 8.08 -7.44
CA ASP A 87 -40.24 6.84 -7.57
C ASP A 87 -39.47 6.46 -6.29
N GLY A 88 -39.55 7.29 -5.25
CA GLY A 88 -38.85 7.08 -3.98
C GLY A 88 -37.33 7.09 -4.13
N ILE A 89 -36.80 7.83 -5.10
CA ILE A 89 -35.35 7.94 -5.33
C ILE A 89 -34.74 8.73 -4.17
N ARG A 90 -33.72 8.16 -3.51
CA ARG A 90 -32.99 8.87 -2.45
C ARG A 90 -31.89 9.73 -3.06
N TYR A 91 -32.18 11.01 -3.22
CA TYR A 91 -31.25 12.01 -3.76
C TYR A 91 -31.19 13.28 -2.89
N LEU A 92 -30.19 14.11 -3.16
CA LEU A 92 -30.05 15.45 -2.60
C LEU A 92 -29.39 16.36 -3.64
N VAL A 93 -29.91 17.57 -3.83
CA VAL A 93 -29.25 18.63 -4.61
C VAL A 93 -28.17 19.28 -3.75
N LEU A 94 -26.94 19.29 -4.24
CA LEU A 94 -25.75 19.61 -3.44
C LEU A 94 -25.57 21.10 -3.15
N ARG A 95 -25.98 21.97 -4.07
CA ARG A 95 -25.78 23.41 -3.98
C ARG A 95 -26.69 24.16 -4.94
N TRP A 96 -26.87 25.46 -4.69
CA TRP A 96 -27.63 26.38 -5.54
C TRP A 96 -29.09 25.94 -5.77
N PHE A 97 -29.68 25.25 -4.80
CA PHE A 97 -31.04 24.71 -4.88
C PHE A 97 -32.13 25.76 -4.60
N GLU A 98 -31.75 26.95 -4.12
CA GLU A 98 -32.64 28.02 -3.71
C GLU A 98 -33.37 28.67 -4.88
N SER A 99 -32.78 28.66 -6.08
CA SER A 99 -33.41 29.18 -7.29
C SER A 99 -34.23 28.13 -8.04
N LEU A 100 -34.19 26.86 -7.65
CA LEU A 100 -34.88 25.80 -8.38
C LEU A 100 -36.41 26.01 -8.36
N PRO A 101 -37.09 25.79 -9.50
CA PRO A 101 -36.61 25.11 -10.72
C PRO A 101 -35.87 26.00 -11.73
N ASP A 102 -35.67 27.29 -11.45
CA ASP A 102 -35.00 28.21 -12.35
C ASP A 102 -33.47 28.05 -12.26
N VAL A 103 -32.85 27.72 -13.40
CA VAL A 103 -31.40 27.51 -13.54
C VAL A 103 -30.86 28.51 -14.56
N GLN A 104 -29.75 29.17 -14.21
CA GLN A 104 -29.12 30.13 -15.12
C GLN A 104 -28.60 29.42 -16.38
N PRO A 105 -28.68 30.05 -17.57
CA PRO A 105 -28.21 29.43 -18.80
C PRO A 105 -26.74 28.99 -18.71
N GLY A 106 -26.50 27.69 -18.91
CA GLY A 106 -25.15 27.10 -18.89
C GLY A 106 -24.74 26.46 -17.56
N GLU A 107 -25.46 26.72 -16.46
CA GLU A 107 -25.23 26.08 -15.17
C GLU A 107 -25.76 24.64 -15.15
N ASP A 108 -25.17 23.82 -14.30
CA ASP A 108 -25.53 22.44 -14.03
C ASP A 108 -26.12 22.22 -12.65
N ILE A 109 -26.83 21.10 -12.50
CA ILE A 109 -27.37 20.68 -11.20
C ILE A 109 -26.56 19.48 -10.70
N ASP A 110 -25.92 19.64 -9.56
CA ASP A 110 -25.20 18.55 -8.91
C ASP A 110 -26.09 17.75 -7.97
N LEU A 111 -26.17 16.44 -8.21
CA LEU A 111 -26.95 15.51 -7.41
C LEU A 111 -26.04 14.52 -6.69
N LEU A 112 -26.30 14.32 -5.41
CA LEU A 112 -25.87 13.14 -4.67
C LEU A 112 -27.01 12.13 -4.60
N VAL A 113 -26.75 10.88 -4.96
CA VAL A 113 -27.77 9.84 -5.07
C VAL A 113 -27.31 8.56 -4.39
N ALA A 114 -28.22 7.85 -3.74
CA ALA A 114 -27.91 6.55 -3.16
C ALA A 114 -27.51 5.54 -4.25
N ASP A 115 -26.48 4.72 -3.99
CA ASP A 115 -25.95 3.74 -4.95
C ASP A 115 -27.04 2.85 -5.57
N ASN A 116 -27.98 2.38 -4.74
CA ASN A 116 -29.08 1.48 -5.17
C ASN A 116 -30.14 2.16 -6.04
N ASP A 117 -30.18 3.49 -6.09
CA ASP A 117 -31.20 4.25 -6.81
C ASP A 117 -30.67 4.84 -8.13
N ILE A 118 -29.38 4.68 -8.45
CA ILE A 118 -28.79 5.17 -9.72
C ILE A 118 -29.51 4.59 -10.94
N ALA A 119 -29.81 3.29 -10.95
CA ALA A 119 -30.53 2.67 -12.07
C ALA A 119 -31.96 3.20 -12.24
N LYS A 120 -32.60 3.68 -11.17
CA LYS A 120 -33.92 4.31 -11.25
C LYS A 120 -33.80 5.71 -11.86
N LEU A 121 -32.78 6.48 -11.44
CA LEU A 121 -32.49 7.82 -11.96
C LEU A 121 -32.21 7.82 -13.47
N GLU A 122 -31.49 6.82 -13.97
CA GLU A 122 -31.14 6.71 -15.41
C GLU A 122 -32.37 6.62 -16.33
N LYS A 123 -33.55 6.30 -15.81
CA LYS A 123 -34.82 6.37 -16.58
C LYS A 123 -35.15 7.79 -17.05
N TRP A 124 -34.68 8.80 -16.33
CA TRP A 124 -35.05 10.21 -16.53
C TRP A 124 -33.94 11.02 -17.23
N LEU A 125 -32.73 10.48 -17.27
CA LEU A 125 -31.55 11.14 -17.79
C LEU A 125 -31.00 10.45 -19.05
N SER A 126 -30.24 11.21 -19.84
CA SER A 126 -29.54 10.78 -21.04
C SER A 126 -28.03 11.03 -20.88
N PRO A 127 -27.16 10.12 -21.38
CA PRO A 127 -25.72 10.39 -21.46
C PRO A 127 -25.36 11.38 -22.57
N HIS A 128 -26.30 11.72 -23.44
CA HIS A 128 -26.09 12.61 -24.59
C HIS A 128 -26.89 13.90 -24.44
N GLN A 129 -26.21 15.02 -24.68
CA GLN A 129 -26.83 16.33 -24.76
C GLN A 129 -27.74 16.43 -25.97
N THR A 130 -28.93 16.95 -25.77
CA THR A 130 -29.84 17.37 -26.84
C THR A 130 -30.04 18.89 -26.75
N ASN A 131 -30.57 19.51 -27.80
CA ASN A 131 -30.84 20.95 -27.76
C ASN A 131 -31.69 21.30 -26.53
N ASN A 132 -31.24 22.28 -25.76
CA ASN A 132 -31.88 22.78 -24.53
C ASN A 132 -32.04 21.76 -23.39
N SER A 133 -31.29 20.65 -23.37
CA SER A 133 -31.32 19.73 -22.21
C SER A 133 -30.56 20.32 -21.01
N GLN A 134 -31.20 20.36 -19.84
CA GLN A 134 -30.55 20.76 -18.59
C GLN A 134 -29.46 19.74 -18.21
N PRO A 135 -28.20 20.16 -18.02
CA PRO A 135 -27.16 19.29 -17.52
C PRO A 135 -27.26 18.98 -16.02
N PHE A 136 -26.81 17.79 -15.67
CA PHE A 136 -26.67 17.28 -14.31
C PHE A 136 -25.31 16.63 -14.09
N ASP A 137 -24.69 16.88 -12.95
CA ASP A 137 -23.54 16.12 -12.47
C ASP A 137 -24.01 15.12 -11.40
N ILE A 138 -23.93 13.83 -11.71
CA ILE A 138 -24.46 12.76 -10.84
C ILE A 138 -23.34 12.11 -10.05
N TYR A 139 -23.45 12.19 -8.73
CA TYR A 139 -22.53 11.56 -7.78
C TYR A 139 -23.24 10.52 -6.94
N SER A 140 -22.54 9.43 -6.61
CA SER A 140 -23.03 8.38 -5.71
C SER A 140 -22.22 8.27 -4.42
N VAL A 141 -22.76 7.56 -3.43
CA VAL A 141 -22.14 7.41 -2.10
C VAL A 141 -20.78 6.74 -2.19
N SER A 142 -20.67 5.65 -2.97
CA SER A 142 -19.41 4.92 -3.15
C SER A 142 -18.60 5.34 -4.38
N GLY A 143 -19.14 6.23 -5.21
CA GLY A 143 -18.53 6.63 -6.48
C GLY A 143 -18.52 5.48 -7.48
N ILE A 144 -19.65 4.80 -7.67
CA ILE A 144 -19.79 3.74 -8.68
C ILE A 144 -19.46 4.27 -10.09
N SER A 145 -19.08 3.37 -11.01
CA SER A 145 -18.71 3.72 -12.40
C SER A 145 -19.72 4.70 -13.01
N GLY A 146 -19.23 5.78 -13.64
CA GLY A 146 -20.08 6.83 -14.20
C GLY A 146 -20.66 7.84 -13.20
N THR A 147 -20.35 7.73 -11.90
CA THR A 147 -20.81 8.68 -10.85
C THR A 147 -19.69 9.10 -9.88
N GLN A 148 -18.45 8.87 -10.30
CA GLN A 148 -17.24 9.15 -9.55
C GLN A 148 -16.76 10.59 -9.78
N PHE A 149 -16.32 11.27 -8.73
CA PHE A 149 -15.61 12.53 -8.86
C PHE A 149 -14.17 12.28 -9.29
N ARG A 150 -13.74 12.93 -10.38
CA ARG A 150 -12.42 12.71 -10.98
C ARG A 150 -12.16 11.20 -11.20
N ILE A 151 -10.89 10.80 -11.34
CA ILE A 151 -10.55 9.40 -11.58
C ILE A 151 -10.67 8.62 -10.26
N ALA A 152 -11.76 7.86 -10.13
CA ALA A 152 -11.98 6.82 -9.11
C ALA A 152 -12.11 7.28 -7.64
N LEU A 153 -12.62 8.50 -7.39
CA LEU A 153 -13.03 8.93 -6.04
C LEU A 153 -14.56 9.12 -5.97
N PRO A 154 -15.21 8.83 -4.83
CA PRO A 154 -16.53 9.38 -4.57
C PRO A 154 -16.43 10.91 -4.37
N TYR A 155 -17.55 11.62 -4.47
CA TYR A 155 -17.58 13.08 -4.32
C TYR A 155 -17.30 13.51 -2.88
N PHE A 156 -17.89 12.85 -1.89
CA PHE A 156 -17.48 12.96 -0.49
C PHE A 156 -17.03 11.61 0.04
N PRO A 157 -16.25 11.57 1.15
CA PRO A 157 -16.17 10.38 1.99
C PRO A 157 -17.55 9.77 2.25
N ALA A 158 -17.66 8.44 2.20
CA ALA A 158 -18.94 7.74 2.18
C ALA A 158 -19.83 8.07 3.38
N HIS A 159 -19.24 8.32 4.56
CA HIS A 159 -19.99 8.68 5.77
C HIS A 159 -20.64 10.07 5.66
N LEU A 160 -19.99 11.05 5.01
CA LEU A 160 -20.56 12.38 4.77
C LEU A 160 -21.70 12.31 3.74
N SER A 161 -21.50 11.56 2.65
CA SER A 161 -22.56 11.30 1.67
C SER A 161 -23.78 10.63 2.31
N GLY A 162 -23.56 9.65 3.19
CA GLY A 162 -24.61 8.98 3.94
C GLY A 162 -25.33 9.91 4.91
N GLU A 163 -24.60 10.80 5.59
CA GLU A 163 -25.19 11.82 6.46
C GLU A 163 -26.10 12.78 5.69
N LEU A 164 -25.62 13.32 4.56
CA LEU A 164 -26.38 14.21 3.68
C LEU A 164 -27.69 13.57 3.23
N LEU A 165 -27.63 12.35 2.69
CA LEU A 165 -28.82 11.65 2.20
C LEU A 165 -29.80 11.30 3.33
N ARG A 166 -29.30 10.98 4.53
CA ARG A 166 -30.16 10.63 5.68
C ARG A 166 -30.85 11.85 6.28
N LYS A 167 -30.15 12.99 6.33
CA LYS A 167 -30.64 14.24 6.96
C LYS A 167 -31.27 15.22 5.96
N ARG A 168 -31.38 14.84 4.68
CA ARG A 168 -32.02 15.65 3.65
C ARG A 168 -33.44 16.08 4.06
N LEU A 169 -33.80 17.29 3.68
CA LEU A 169 -35.11 17.88 3.90
C LEU A 169 -35.77 18.18 2.56
N GLN A 170 -37.09 18.01 2.48
CA GLN A 170 -37.84 18.45 1.32
C GLN A 170 -38.14 19.94 1.48
N LEU A 171 -37.70 20.74 0.53
CA LEU A 171 -37.95 22.18 0.47
C LEU A 171 -39.35 22.46 -0.07
N PRO A 172 -39.89 23.69 0.11
CA PRO A 172 -41.21 24.06 -0.41
C PRO A 172 -41.36 23.91 -1.93
N ASN A 173 -40.26 24.00 -2.68
CA ASN A 173 -40.24 23.76 -4.14
C ASN A 173 -40.22 22.27 -4.51
N GLY A 174 -40.36 21.36 -3.53
CA GLY A 174 -40.44 19.91 -3.73
C GLY A 174 -39.08 19.21 -3.85
N VAL A 175 -37.97 19.94 -3.86
CA VAL A 175 -36.62 19.39 -4.01
C VAL A 175 -36.06 18.94 -2.67
N PHE A 176 -35.30 17.84 -2.65
CA PHE A 176 -34.53 17.43 -1.48
C PHE A 176 -33.17 18.13 -1.43
N ALA A 177 -32.89 18.81 -0.32
CA ALA A 177 -31.65 19.55 -0.06
C ALA A 177 -31.18 19.38 1.40
N SER A 178 -30.03 19.94 1.73
CA SER A 178 -29.51 20.01 3.10
C SER A 178 -30.16 21.12 3.92
N ASP A 179 -30.22 20.98 5.24
CA ASP A 179 -30.41 22.12 6.14
C ASP A 179 -29.24 23.11 6.04
N SER A 180 -29.39 24.33 6.59
CA SER A 180 -28.37 25.38 6.48
C SER A 180 -27.00 24.96 7.03
N ARG A 181 -26.96 24.16 8.10
CA ARG A 181 -25.71 23.70 8.71
C ARG A 181 -24.99 22.70 7.82
N LEU A 182 -25.69 21.66 7.34
CA LEU A 182 -25.13 20.67 6.43
C LEU A 182 -24.78 21.26 5.08
N TYR A 183 -25.56 22.23 4.60
CA TYR A 183 -25.28 22.93 3.37
C TYR A 183 -23.98 23.74 3.47
N TRP A 184 -23.78 24.46 4.56
CA TRP A 184 -22.53 25.16 4.85
C TRP A 184 -21.34 24.20 4.83
N LEU A 185 -21.45 23.05 5.51
CA LEU A 185 -20.39 22.05 5.59
C LEU A 185 -20.08 21.42 4.22
N SER A 186 -21.10 21.07 3.44
CA SER A 186 -20.90 20.49 2.10
C SER A 186 -20.35 21.50 1.10
N LEU A 187 -20.78 22.76 1.16
CA LEU A 187 -20.26 23.83 0.33
C LEU A 187 -18.82 24.19 0.73
N GLY A 188 -18.54 24.20 2.03
CA GLY A 188 -17.21 24.41 2.59
C GLY A 188 -16.24 23.33 2.15
N PHE A 189 -16.66 22.06 2.20
CA PHE A 189 -15.86 20.95 1.67
C PHE A 189 -15.57 21.12 0.17
N HIS A 190 -16.58 21.48 -0.62
CA HIS A 190 -16.39 21.73 -2.05
C HIS A 190 -15.39 22.87 -2.30
N ALA A 191 -15.54 23.99 -1.61
CA ALA A 191 -14.65 25.13 -1.73
C ALA A 191 -13.22 24.78 -1.31
N ALA A 192 -13.04 24.12 -0.16
CA ALA A 192 -11.74 23.76 0.38
C ALA A 192 -11.03 22.66 -0.41
N TYR A 193 -11.70 21.55 -0.73
CA TYR A 193 -11.02 20.35 -1.24
C TYR A 193 -11.29 20.04 -2.71
N HIS A 194 -12.41 20.47 -3.29
CA HIS A 194 -12.69 20.22 -4.71
C HIS A 194 -12.18 21.35 -5.61
N LYS A 195 -12.42 22.59 -5.19
CA LYS A 195 -11.97 23.80 -5.89
C LYS A 195 -10.63 24.29 -5.34
N ALA A 196 -10.41 24.17 -4.03
CA ALA A 196 -9.22 24.65 -3.34
C ALA A 196 -8.93 26.12 -3.70
N GLU A 197 -7.74 26.44 -4.19
CA GLU A 197 -7.38 27.80 -4.61
C GLU A 197 -8.30 28.35 -5.73
N LYS A 198 -8.93 27.49 -6.54
CA LYS A 198 -9.91 27.90 -7.56
C LYS A 198 -11.27 28.33 -6.99
N SER A 199 -11.48 28.18 -5.68
CA SER A 199 -12.67 28.73 -5.02
C SER A 199 -12.62 30.25 -4.92
N GLY A 200 -11.46 30.87 -5.12
CA GLY A 200 -11.26 32.31 -4.92
C GLY A 200 -11.06 32.70 -3.45
N ILE A 201 -11.23 31.77 -2.50
CA ILE A 201 -10.95 31.99 -1.08
C ILE A 201 -9.42 32.00 -0.88
N PRO A 202 -8.84 33.01 -0.19
CA PRO A 202 -7.40 33.07 0.04
C PRO A 202 -6.92 31.91 0.93
N VAL A 203 -5.66 31.48 0.76
CA VAL A 203 -5.09 30.38 1.56
C VAL A 203 -4.81 30.80 3.01
N ALA A 204 -4.34 32.04 3.19
CA ALA A 204 -4.08 32.70 4.47
C ALA A 204 -4.59 34.15 4.42
N ALA A 205 -4.78 34.77 5.58
CA ALA A 205 -5.39 36.11 5.71
C ALA A 205 -4.68 37.21 4.89
N ASP A 206 -3.38 37.06 4.69
CA ASP A 206 -2.47 37.99 4.03
C ASP A 206 -2.22 37.67 2.54
N ASP A 207 -2.88 36.63 2.02
CA ASP A 207 -2.68 36.15 0.66
C ASP A 207 -3.59 36.84 -0.38
N ARG A 208 -3.12 37.95 -0.95
CA ARG A 208 -3.88 38.76 -1.93
C ARG A 208 -3.89 38.20 -3.37
N LYS A 209 -3.24 37.06 -3.63
CA LYS A 209 -2.90 36.62 -5.01
C LYS A 209 -3.94 35.74 -5.71
N PHE A 210 -4.98 35.26 -5.02
CA PHE A 210 -5.84 34.17 -5.51
C PHE A 210 -7.21 34.58 -6.09
N ALA A 211 -7.51 35.88 -6.14
CA ALA A 211 -8.87 36.38 -6.35
C ALA A 211 -9.39 36.46 -7.81
N GLN A 212 -8.80 35.81 -8.82
CA GLN A 212 -9.07 36.21 -10.21
C GLN A 212 -9.79 35.26 -11.17
N ASN A 213 -10.22 34.05 -10.81
CA ASN A 213 -11.04 33.22 -11.73
C ASN A 213 -11.88 32.14 -10.99
N SER A 214 -12.81 32.53 -10.12
CA SER A 214 -13.79 31.61 -9.52
C SER A 214 -15.11 31.65 -10.27
N ASP A 215 -15.72 30.49 -10.53
CA ASP A 215 -17.03 30.40 -11.20
C ASP A 215 -18.15 31.05 -10.35
N HIS A 216 -17.99 31.00 -9.02
CA HIS A 216 -18.95 31.48 -8.04
C HIS A 216 -18.23 32.21 -6.89
N ASP A 217 -18.93 33.10 -6.19
CA ASP A 217 -18.44 33.76 -4.96
C ASP A 217 -18.70 32.86 -3.74
N TYR A 218 -17.85 31.85 -3.57
CA TYR A 218 -17.96 30.88 -2.49
C TYR A 218 -17.85 31.51 -1.10
N GLN A 219 -17.03 32.55 -0.94
CA GLN A 219 -16.82 33.20 0.35
C GLN A 219 -18.12 33.86 0.82
N ARG A 220 -18.77 34.65 -0.05
CA ARG A 220 -20.04 35.30 0.28
C ARG A 220 -21.18 34.32 0.46
N ALA A 221 -21.20 33.22 -0.31
CA ALA A 221 -22.19 32.16 -0.12
C ALA A 221 -22.05 31.51 1.26
N LEU A 222 -20.82 31.14 1.66
CA LEU A 222 -20.54 30.57 2.98
C LEU A 222 -20.84 31.54 4.13
N GLU A 223 -20.57 32.84 3.95
CA GLU A 223 -20.94 33.88 4.92
C GLU A 223 -22.45 33.90 5.17
N LYS A 224 -23.25 34.04 4.11
CA LYS A 224 -24.72 34.07 4.20
C LYS A 224 -25.31 32.81 4.84
N ILE A 225 -24.84 31.64 4.43
CA ILE A 225 -25.34 30.37 4.97
C ILE A 225 -24.87 30.23 6.44
N GLY A 226 -23.66 30.70 6.74
CA GLY A 226 -23.06 30.65 8.08
C GLY A 226 -23.83 31.47 9.10
N GLU A 227 -24.28 32.68 8.73
CA GLU A 227 -25.14 33.53 9.56
C GLU A 227 -26.42 32.80 9.99
N VAL A 228 -27.07 32.10 9.06
CA VAL A 228 -28.29 31.32 9.34
C VAL A 228 -27.98 30.07 10.17
N ALA A 229 -26.86 29.41 9.90
CA ALA A 229 -26.46 28.17 10.57
C ALA A 229 -25.80 28.38 11.95
N GLY A 230 -25.47 29.62 12.32
CA GLY A 230 -24.66 29.93 13.50
C GLY A 230 -23.21 29.42 13.39
N LEU A 231 -22.66 29.39 12.17
CA LEU A 231 -21.29 28.95 11.89
C LEU A 231 -20.38 30.14 11.57
N PRO A 232 -19.09 30.07 11.95
CA PRO A 232 -18.17 31.18 11.75
C PRO A 232 -17.89 31.42 10.25
N MET A 233 -17.70 32.68 9.89
CA MET A 233 -17.21 33.04 8.56
C MET A 233 -15.74 32.61 8.44
N PRO A 234 -15.37 31.82 7.42
CA PRO A 234 -13.97 31.46 7.20
C PRO A 234 -13.24 32.65 6.58
N ASN A 235 -12.15 33.11 7.20
CA ASN A 235 -11.33 34.19 6.61
C ASN A 235 -10.48 33.70 5.44
N ASN A 236 -10.16 32.41 5.42
CA ASN A 236 -9.27 31.77 4.46
C ASN A 236 -9.49 30.24 4.43
N LEU A 237 -8.87 29.54 3.48
CA LEU A 237 -8.98 28.10 3.32
C LEU A 237 -8.43 27.32 4.53
N THR A 238 -7.43 27.85 5.24
CA THR A 238 -6.87 27.22 6.44
C THR A 238 -7.88 27.24 7.60
N ASP A 239 -8.57 28.36 7.80
CA ASP A 239 -9.64 28.49 8.80
C ASP A 239 -10.85 27.62 8.45
N LEU A 240 -11.19 27.55 7.15
CA LEU A 240 -12.27 26.69 6.66
C LEU A 240 -11.95 25.21 6.91
N ASP A 241 -10.75 24.76 6.56
CA ASP A 241 -10.30 23.39 6.82
C ASP A 241 -10.31 23.06 8.32
N LYS A 242 -9.84 23.96 9.19
CA LYS A 242 -9.90 23.78 10.64
C LYS A 242 -11.35 23.60 11.13
N THR A 243 -12.26 24.44 10.64
CA THR A 243 -13.68 24.37 11.00
C THR A 243 -14.31 23.06 10.50
N LEU A 244 -13.98 22.62 9.28
CA LEU A 244 -14.41 21.33 8.76
C LEU A 244 -13.85 20.18 9.59
N PHE A 245 -12.59 20.26 10.04
CA PHE A 245 -11.99 19.25 10.91
C PHE A 245 -12.72 19.16 12.27
N GLU A 246 -12.99 20.29 12.92
CA GLU A 246 -13.72 20.37 14.20
C GLU A 246 -15.14 19.79 14.09
N HIS A 247 -15.76 19.90 12.92
CA HIS A 247 -17.06 19.29 12.64
C HIS A 247 -17.01 17.86 12.11
N ASN A 248 -15.83 17.23 12.00
CA ASN A 248 -15.61 15.90 11.40
C ASN A 248 -15.98 15.81 9.91
N TRP A 249 -15.84 16.91 9.18
CA TRP A 249 -16.07 17.02 7.74
C TRP A 249 -14.79 17.10 6.90
N ALA A 250 -13.62 17.31 7.50
CA ALA A 250 -12.36 17.22 6.77
C ALA A 250 -12.14 15.79 6.23
N PRO A 251 -11.65 15.63 4.98
CA PRO A 251 -11.39 14.32 4.41
C PRO A 251 -10.18 13.65 5.08
N PRO A 252 -10.14 12.32 5.12
CA PRO A 252 -8.95 11.58 5.58
C PRO A 252 -7.72 11.88 4.73
N VAL A 253 -6.52 11.71 5.28
CA VAL A 253 -5.25 12.05 4.62
C VAL A 253 -5.13 11.42 3.23
N ASP A 254 -5.48 10.14 3.08
CA ASP A 254 -5.38 9.43 1.79
C ASP A 254 -6.36 9.97 0.74
N PHE A 255 -7.52 10.44 1.17
CA PHE A 255 -8.54 11.06 0.33
C PHE A 255 -8.11 12.47 -0.07
N ALA A 256 -7.65 13.26 0.90
CA ALA A 256 -7.17 14.63 0.70
C ALA A 256 -5.98 14.68 -0.28
N ARG A 257 -5.05 13.72 -0.19
CA ARG A 257 -3.92 13.59 -1.12
C ARG A 257 -4.36 13.39 -2.57
N LYS A 258 -5.32 12.49 -2.81
CA LYS A 258 -5.86 12.26 -4.16
C LYS A 258 -6.66 13.47 -4.65
N LEU A 259 -7.35 14.14 -3.72
CA LEU A 259 -7.97 15.45 -3.96
C LEU A 259 -6.96 16.60 -4.07
N ALA A 260 -5.66 16.41 -3.88
CA ALA A 260 -4.65 17.46 -4.08
C ALA A 260 -3.95 17.31 -5.45
N GLU A 261 -3.92 16.07 -5.98
CA GLU A 261 -3.14 15.71 -7.16
C GLU A 261 -3.40 16.67 -8.33
N ASN A 262 -2.31 17.31 -8.78
CA ASN A 262 -2.22 18.15 -9.98
C ASN A 262 -3.06 19.44 -10.03
N HIS A 263 -3.55 19.97 -8.89
CA HIS A 263 -4.30 21.24 -8.94
C HIS A 263 -4.28 22.11 -7.67
N SER A 264 -3.80 21.63 -6.52
CA SER A 264 -3.72 22.45 -5.30
C SER A 264 -2.35 22.37 -4.62
N PRO A 265 -1.46 23.36 -4.85
CA PRO A 265 -0.22 23.53 -4.08
C PRO A 265 -0.43 23.59 -2.57
N TRP A 266 -1.51 24.23 -2.10
CA TRP A 266 -1.83 24.32 -0.68
C TRP A 266 -2.15 22.95 -0.07
N LEU A 267 -3.03 22.16 -0.69
CA LEU A 267 -3.33 20.80 -0.20
C LEU A 267 -2.11 19.90 -0.28
N LEU A 268 -1.26 20.01 -1.31
CA LEU A 268 -0.01 19.25 -1.41
C LEU A 268 0.98 19.62 -0.30
N LYS A 269 1.04 20.88 0.11
CA LYS A 269 1.87 21.34 1.23
C LYS A 269 1.30 20.86 2.57
N LYS A 270 -0.03 20.86 2.72
CA LYS A 270 -0.73 20.43 3.94
C LYS A 270 -0.69 18.91 4.15
N TYR A 271 -0.81 18.15 3.07
CA TYR A 271 -0.76 16.69 3.07
C TYR A 271 0.48 16.20 2.30
N PRO A 272 1.69 16.54 2.76
CA PRO A 272 2.91 16.24 2.04
C PRO A 272 3.11 14.73 1.94
N ARG A 273 3.96 14.31 0.99
CA ARG A 273 4.58 12.99 1.04
C ARG A 273 5.40 12.95 2.32
N SER A 274 5.04 12.07 3.25
CA SER A 274 5.66 12.09 4.58
C SER A 274 6.88 11.19 4.63
N ASP A 275 8.06 11.82 4.52
CA ASP A 275 9.27 11.35 5.21
C ASP A 275 9.36 11.95 6.63
N ALA A 276 8.34 12.72 7.04
CA ALA A 276 8.34 13.44 8.31
C ALA A 276 8.31 12.49 9.52
N ALA A 277 8.97 12.95 10.58
CA ALA A 277 9.02 12.41 11.92
C ALA A 277 7.67 11.86 12.38
N PHE A 278 7.59 10.54 12.60
CA PHE A 278 6.41 9.92 13.21
C PHE A 278 6.31 10.24 14.71
N TRP A 279 7.43 10.54 15.39
CA TRP A 279 7.52 10.89 16.81
C TRP A 279 8.37 12.16 17.01
N GLU A 280 8.19 12.86 18.14
CA GLU A 280 8.76 14.20 18.40
C GLU A 280 10.30 14.28 18.37
N ASN A 281 10.99 13.14 18.49
CA ASN A 281 12.45 13.01 18.48
C ASN A 281 12.94 12.11 17.35
N ASP A 282 12.54 12.38 16.11
CA ASP A 282 13.04 11.67 14.93
C ASP A 282 14.53 11.98 14.70
N GLN A 283 15.39 11.32 15.49
CA GLN A 283 16.78 11.14 15.14
C GLN A 283 16.79 10.42 13.80
N LYS A 284 17.41 11.02 12.77
CA LYS A 284 17.53 10.48 11.39
C LYS A 284 17.57 8.95 11.38
N THR A 285 16.41 8.31 11.28
CA THR A 285 16.29 6.86 11.27
C THR A 285 15.51 6.45 10.04
N ASP A 286 15.95 5.34 9.46
CA ASP A 286 15.27 4.73 8.33
C ASP A 286 14.09 3.88 8.79
N ALA A 287 13.81 3.78 10.09
CA ALA A 287 12.68 3.01 10.59
C ALA A 287 11.34 3.49 10.04
N ARG A 288 10.46 2.56 9.67
CA ARG A 288 9.13 2.85 9.11
C ARG A 288 8.02 2.11 9.83
N VAL A 289 6.96 2.82 10.19
CA VAL A 289 5.75 2.28 10.82
C VAL A 289 4.69 1.99 9.76
N SER A 290 4.13 0.79 9.80
CA SER A 290 3.03 0.35 8.93
C SER A 290 1.85 -0.15 9.75
N VAL A 291 0.65 0.28 9.39
CA VAL A 291 -0.61 -0.21 9.94
C VAL A 291 -1.28 -1.10 8.91
N PHE A 292 -1.54 -2.36 9.26
CA PHE A 292 -2.24 -3.33 8.44
C PHE A 292 -3.65 -3.57 9.01
N LEU A 293 -4.67 -3.43 8.17
CA LEU A 293 -6.07 -3.66 8.51
C LEU A 293 -6.57 -4.92 7.82
N VAL A 294 -6.87 -5.95 8.62
CA VAL A 294 -7.45 -7.21 8.14
C VAL A 294 -8.96 -7.08 8.11
N ARG A 295 -9.58 -7.60 7.06
CA ARG A 295 -11.03 -7.49 6.83
C ARG A 295 -11.77 -8.77 7.22
N GLU A 296 -13.07 -8.67 7.48
CA GLU A 296 -13.96 -9.75 7.93
C GLU A 296 -13.74 -11.08 7.21
N TRP A 297 -13.56 -11.04 5.89
CA TRP A 297 -13.36 -12.24 5.08
C TRP A 297 -12.15 -13.05 5.56
N ALA A 298 -11.02 -12.40 5.84
CA ALA A 298 -9.81 -13.10 6.30
C ALA A 298 -9.96 -13.68 7.72
N GLN A 299 -10.69 -13.00 8.61
CA GLN A 299 -10.98 -13.54 9.93
C GLN A 299 -11.88 -14.77 9.85
N LYS A 300 -12.95 -14.72 9.03
CA LYS A 300 -13.87 -15.86 8.80
C LYS A 300 -13.16 -17.09 8.21
N HIS A 301 -12.04 -16.91 7.52
CA HIS A 301 -11.23 -17.97 6.94
C HIS A 301 -9.97 -18.31 7.76
N ASN A 302 -9.89 -17.86 9.02
CA ASN A 302 -8.79 -18.15 9.95
C ASN A 302 -7.39 -17.76 9.43
N LEU A 303 -7.29 -16.63 8.72
CA LEU A 303 -6.05 -16.19 8.08
C LEU A 303 -5.21 -15.23 8.92
N ILE A 304 -5.65 -14.86 10.13
CA ILE A 304 -4.95 -13.88 10.99
C ILE A 304 -3.51 -14.31 11.27
N ASP A 305 -3.30 -15.57 11.68
CA ASP A 305 -1.96 -16.10 11.97
C ASP A 305 -1.07 -16.18 10.73
N LEU A 306 -1.63 -16.50 9.57
CA LEU A 306 -0.91 -16.50 8.30
C LEU A 306 -0.44 -15.09 7.93
N ILE A 307 -1.31 -14.09 8.14
CA ILE A 307 -1.02 -12.68 7.90
C ILE A 307 0.09 -12.22 8.85
N ARG A 308 -0.05 -12.48 10.16
CA ARG A 308 0.96 -12.19 11.19
C ARG A 308 2.33 -12.75 10.80
N LYS A 309 2.39 -14.05 10.53
CA LYS A 309 3.63 -14.73 10.13
C LYS A 309 4.21 -14.16 8.84
N THR A 310 3.38 -13.74 7.89
CA THR A 310 3.86 -13.13 6.64
C THR A 310 4.45 -11.74 6.86
N ILE A 311 3.83 -10.92 7.72
CA ILE A 311 4.36 -9.62 8.14
C ILE A 311 5.75 -9.80 8.78
N GLU A 312 5.87 -10.70 9.75
CA GLU A 312 7.14 -10.98 10.45
C GLU A 312 8.22 -11.55 9.52
N ARG A 313 7.84 -12.43 8.60
CA ARG A 313 8.76 -13.01 7.59
C ARG A 313 9.30 -11.97 6.61
N GLN A 314 8.56 -10.89 6.38
CA GLN A 314 9.01 -9.79 5.54
C GLN A 314 10.02 -8.88 6.26
N GLY A 315 10.18 -9.03 7.58
CA GLY A 315 11.17 -8.32 8.38
C GLY A 315 10.59 -7.25 9.30
N PHE A 316 9.26 -7.18 9.41
CA PHE A 316 8.60 -6.32 10.39
C PHE A 316 8.62 -6.93 11.79
N GLU A 317 8.62 -6.08 12.80
CA GLU A 317 8.34 -6.41 14.19
C GLU A 317 6.95 -5.89 14.58
N ILE A 318 6.11 -6.75 15.13
CA ILE A 318 4.73 -6.38 15.47
C ILE A 318 4.71 -5.68 16.83
N VAL A 319 4.29 -4.42 16.80
CA VAL A 319 4.15 -3.54 17.96
C VAL A 319 2.80 -3.77 18.64
N LEU A 320 1.74 -3.85 17.85
CA LEU A 320 0.36 -4.11 18.28
C LEU A 320 -0.26 -5.17 17.39
N ASP A 321 -1.00 -6.07 18.03
CA ASP A 321 -1.80 -7.13 17.42
C ASP A 321 -3.14 -7.17 18.14
N ALA A 322 -4.20 -6.64 17.51
CA ALA A 322 -5.47 -6.44 18.18
C ALA A 322 -6.68 -6.68 17.26
N ALA A 323 -7.65 -7.44 17.78
CA ALA A 323 -9.01 -7.41 17.26
C ALA A 323 -9.61 -6.01 17.48
N LEU A 324 -10.34 -5.51 16.48
CA LEU A 324 -11.05 -4.25 16.60
C LEU A 324 -12.40 -4.47 17.29
N THR A 325 -12.71 -3.63 18.28
CA THR A 325 -14.05 -3.55 18.89
C THR A 325 -15.08 -3.07 17.85
N GLU A 326 -16.37 -3.31 18.09
CA GLU A 326 -17.43 -2.88 17.16
C GLU A 326 -17.37 -1.38 16.82
N ASN A 327 -17.11 -0.53 17.83
CA ASN A 327 -16.92 0.91 17.62
C ASN A 327 -15.72 1.22 16.73
N GLN A 328 -14.57 0.55 16.96
CA GLN A 328 -13.39 0.72 16.12
C GLN A 328 -13.61 0.22 14.69
N GLN A 329 -14.36 -0.88 14.51
CA GLN A 329 -14.73 -1.38 13.19
C GLN A 329 -15.59 -0.37 12.43
N GLU A 330 -16.55 0.28 13.11
CA GLU A 330 -17.39 1.32 12.53
C GLU A 330 -16.57 2.56 12.15
N ILE A 331 -15.71 3.03 13.05
CA ILE A 331 -14.77 4.13 12.78
C ILE A 331 -13.88 3.78 11.58
N ALA A 332 -13.31 2.57 11.54
CA ALA A 332 -12.47 2.12 10.43
C ALA A 332 -13.25 2.10 9.11
N ALA A 333 -14.46 1.56 9.12
CA ALA A 333 -15.31 1.41 7.94
C ALA A 333 -15.78 2.75 7.37
N THR A 334 -15.92 3.78 8.20
CA THR A 334 -16.51 5.07 7.82
C THR A 334 -15.46 6.15 7.59
N ARG A 335 -14.42 6.20 8.43
CA ARG A 335 -13.45 7.30 8.48
C ARG A 335 -12.12 6.98 7.81
N LEU A 336 -11.72 5.73 7.69
CA LEU A 336 -10.48 5.38 6.99
C LEU A 336 -10.74 5.16 5.50
N ARG A 337 -9.79 5.56 4.64
CA ARG A 337 -9.89 5.44 3.17
C ARG A 337 -11.11 6.13 2.56
N GLY A 338 -11.55 7.24 3.15
CA GLY A 338 -12.81 7.91 2.80
C GLY A 338 -14.05 7.01 2.95
N GLY A 339 -13.98 5.95 3.76
CA GLY A 339 -15.03 4.95 3.93
C GLY A 339 -15.18 3.97 2.77
N ASN A 340 -14.27 3.99 1.78
CA ASN A 340 -14.36 3.09 0.62
C ASN A 340 -13.68 1.74 0.89
N TRP A 341 -14.46 0.84 1.49
CA TRP A 341 -14.12 -0.57 1.71
C TRP A 341 -14.82 -1.48 0.70
N SER A 342 -15.01 -1.05 -0.54
CA SER A 342 -15.61 -1.89 -1.57
C SER A 342 -14.74 -3.12 -1.94
N ARG A 343 -15.20 -3.89 -2.92
CA ARG A 343 -14.49 -5.07 -3.45
C ARG A 343 -13.15 -4.75 -4.14
N GLY A 344 -12.90 -3.47 -4.46
CA GLY A 344 -11.70 -3.06 -5.18
C GLY A 344 -11.59 -3.76 -6.55
N PRO A 345 -10.40 -4.25 -6.96
CA PRO A 345 -10.22 -4.88 -8.26
C PRO A 345 -10.76 -6.32 -8.34
N TYR A 346 -11.30 -6.85 -7.24
CA TYR A 346 -11.76 -8.23 -7.13
C TYR A 346 -13.28 -8.32 -7.12
N PRO A 347 -13.89 -9.49 -7.46
CA PRO A 347 -15.35 -9.63 -7.49
C PRO A 347 -15.99 -9.66 -6.09
N VAL A 348 -15.28 -10.18 -5.08
CA VAL A 348 -15.81 -10.33 -3.72
C VAL A 348 -15.31 -9.22 -2.81
N CYS A 349 -16.22 -8.69 -1.99
CA CYS A 349 -15.91 -7.72 -0.95
C CYS A 349 -15.25 -8.41 0.25
N GLY A 350 -14.16 -7.84 0.78
CA GLY A 350 -13.50 -8.37 1.98
C GLY A 350 -14.24 -8.07 3.30
N GLY A 351 -15.30 -7.26 3.28
CA GLY A 351 -16.03 -6.80 4.47
C GLY A 351 -15.36 -5.62 5.18
N ARG A 352 -15.84 -5.24 6.37
CA ARG A 352 -15.23 -4.15 7.15
C ARG A 352 -13.89 -4.59 7.79
N PRO A 353 -13.03 -3.65 8.19
CA PRO A 353 -11.86 -3.96 9.01
C PRO A 353 -12.28 -4.58 10.35
N VAL A 354 -11.59 -5.63 10.78
CA VAL A 354 -11.87 -6.37 12.04
C VAL A 354 -10.65 -6.63 12.89
N TRP A 355 -9.46 -6.46 12.33
CA TRP A 355 -8.20 -6.67 13.02
C TRP A 355 -7.17 -5.65 12.57
N CYS A 356 -6.30 -5.25 13.48
CA CYS A 356 -5.21 -4.32 13.21
C CYS A 356 -3.87 -4.90 13.66
N PHE A 357 -2.88 -4.81 12.77
CA PHE A 357 -1.47 -4.96 13.12
C PHE A 357 -0.76 -3.62 12.97
N VAL A 358 -0.02 -3.22 13.98
CA VAL A 358 0.93 -2.10 13.90
C VAL A 358 2.31 -2.72 13.90
N ALA A 359 3.09 -2.42 12.87
CA ALA A 359 4.35 -3.08 12.64
C ALA A 359 5.46 -2.07 12.34
N LEU A 360 6.63 -2.30 12.92
CA LEU A 360 7.84 -1.51 12.72
C LEU A 360 8.78 -2.24 11.78
N ASP A 361 9.26 -1.56 10.77
CA ASP A 361 10.38 -2.00 9.96
C ASP A 361 11.56 -1.08 10.20
N GLN A 362 12.53 -1.53 10.99
CA GLN A 362 13.71 -0.73 11.33
C GLN A 362 14.66 -0.52 10.15
N THR A 363 14.52 -1.34 9.09
CA THR A 363 15.47 -1.38 7.97
C THR A 363 14.73 -1.61 6.66
N PRO A 364 13.79 -0.71 6.29
CA PRO A 364 13.07 -0.84 5.05
C PRO A 364 14.08 -0.76 3.89
N PRO A 365 13.90 -1.56 2.83
CA PRO A 365 14.72 -1.43 1.66
C PRO A 365 14.35 -0.18 0.86
N GLU A 366 15.27 0.27 0.02
CA GLU A 366 15.00 1.32 -0.95
C GLU A 366 13.81 0.96 -1.84
N ILE A 367 12.95 1.95 -2.10
CA ILE A 367 11.78 1.77 -2.95
C ILE A 367 12.24 1.71 -4.41
N PRO A 368 11.92 0.64 -5.17
CA PRO A 368 12.25 0.61 -6.58
C PRO A 368 11.57 1.77 -7.33
N GLY A 369 12.31 2.52 -8.16
CA GLY A 369 11.78 3.73 -8.81
C GLY A 369 10.53 3.53 -9.67
N LYS A 370 10.29 2.33 -10.21
CA LYS A 370 9.03 1.99 -10.90
C LYS A 370 7.85 1.90 -9.92
N LEU A 371 8.08 1.32 -8.74
CA LEU A 371 7.08 1.21 -7.68
C LEU A 371 6.75 2.60 -7.11
N GLN A 372 7.77 3.43 -6.88
CA GLN A 372 7.59 4.80 -6.39
C GLN A 372 6.76 5.67 -7.36
N LYS A 373 6.92 5.50 -8.68
CA LYS A 373 6.07 6.18 -9.67
C LYS A 373 4.62 5.71 -9.64
N GLN A 374 4.37 4.45 -9.31
CA GLN A 374 3.02 3.88 -9.23
C GLN A 374 2.32 4.21 -7.91
N LEU A 375 3.10 4.26 -6.82
CA LEU A 375 2.63 4.51 -5.46
C LEU A 375 3.48 5.64 -4.86
N PRO A 376 3.20 6.91 -5.20
CA PRO A 376 4.04 8.05 -4.87
C PRO A 376 4.16 8.35 -3.37
N PHE A 377 3.21 7.88 -2.57
CA PHE A 377 3.21 8.04 -1.12
C PHE A 377 3.77 6.83 -0.38
N LEU A 378 4.07 5.71 -1.07
CA LEU A 378 4.58 4.52 -0.39
C LEU A 378 5.99 4.78 0.15
N ASN A 379 6.17 4.75 1.47
CA ASN A 379 7.47 4.97 2.12
C ASN A 379 8.17 3.67 2.55
N ASN A 380 7.47 2.54 2.53
CA ASN A 380 8.02 1.23 2.83
C ASN A 380 7.56 0.16 1.79
N PRO A 381 8.45 -0.34 0.93
CA PRO A 381 8.09 -1.32 -0.10
C PRO A 381 7.72 -2.70 0.48
N ASN A 382 8.19 -3.05 1.69
CA ASN A 382 7.82 -4.29 2.36
C ASN A 382 6.29 -4.36 2.61
N THR A 383 5.64 -3.22 2.89
CA THR A 383 4.19 -3.15 3.05
C THR A 383 3.44 -3.59 1.78
N PHE A 384 3.95 -3.20 0.61
CA PHE A 384 3.41 -3.64 -0.67
C PHE A 384 3.66 -5.14 -0.90
N TRP A 385 4.86 -5.65 -0.62
CA TRP A 385 5.19 -7.06 -0.83
C TRP A 385 4.45 -8.01 0.12
N VAL A 386 4.17 -7.62 1.36
CA VAL A 386 3.27 -8.35 2.26
C VAL A 386 1.88 -8.49 1.61
N LYS A 387 1.29 -7.37 1.16
CA LYS A 387 -0.04 -7.38 0.52
C LYS A 387 -0.07 -8.29 -0.70
N GLN A 388 0.94 -8.20 -1.57
CA GLN A 388 0.97 -9.01 -2.80
C GLN A 388 1.26 -10.48 -2.54
N SER A 389 2.22 -10.82 -1.67
CA SER A 389 2.52 -12.22 -1.36
C SER A 389 1.31 -12.95 -0.76
N LEU A 390 0.56 -12.30 0.13
CA LEU A 390 -0.68 -12.86 0.69
C LEU A 390 -1.77 -12.98 -0.38
N ARG A 391 -1.99 -11.94 -1.19
CA ARG A 391 -2.98 -11.99 -2.28
C ARG A 391 -2.66 -13.09 -3.28
N ASP A 392 -1.41 -13.24 -3.67
CA ASP A 392 -0.99 -14.29 -4.59
C ASP A 392 -1.15 -15.68 -3.96
N ALA A 393 -0.75 -15.85 -2.70
CA ALA A 393 -0.89 -17.11 -1.99
C ALA A 393 -2.36 -17.55 -1.85
N ILE A 394 -3.27 -16.62 -1.57
CA ILE A 394 -4.68 -16.92 -1.30
C ILE A 394 -5.51 -16.89 -2.60
N ASN A 395 -5.50 -15.80 -3.37
CA ASN A 395 -6.36 -15.64 -4.54
C ASN A 395 -5.98 -16.57 -5.72
N THR A 396 -4.76 -17.11 -5.77
CA THR A 396 -4.39 -18.13 -6.77
C THR A 396 -5.06 -19.47 -6.49
N GLN A 397 -5.43 -19.74 -5.23
CA GLN A 397 -6.15 -20.95 -4.82
C GLN A 397 -7.67 -20.78 -4.96
N LEU A 398 -8.17 -19.55 -5.10
CA LEU A 398 -9.59 -19.26 -5.25
C LEU A 398 -10.01 -19.21 -6.73
N PRO A 399 -11.22 -19.69 -7.07
CA PRO A 399 -11.83 -19.44 -8.37
C PRO A 399 -11.88 -17.93 -8.67
N PRO A 400 -11.74 -17.50 -9.94
CA PRO A 400 -11.74 -16.08 -10.29
C PRO A 400 -12.92 -15.29 -9.74
N ALA A 401 -14.13 -15.88 -9.70
CA ALA A 401 -15.34 -15.25 -9.18
C ALA A 401 -15.37 -15.08 -7.65
N GLN A 402 -14.47 -15.75 -6.92
CA GLN A 402 -14.38 -15.73 -5.46
C GLN A 402 -13.17 -14.95 -4.94
N GLN A 403 -12.32 -14.43 -5.83
CA GLN A 403 -11.16 -13.65 -5.41
C GLN A 403 -11.59 -12.40 -4.65
N VAL A 404 -10.76 -12.00 -3.69
CA VAL A 404 -11.14 -11.01 -2.66
C VAL A 404 -9.96 -10.11 -2.27
N ASN A 405 -10.26 -8.87 -1.91
CA ASN A 405 -9.32 -7.98 -1.22
C ASN A 405 -9.55 -8.03 0.29
N PHE A 406 -8.75 -8.82 1.01
CA PHE A 406 -8.94 -9.10 2.45
C PHE A 406 -7.96 -8.35 3.39
N LEU A 407 -6.98 -7.62 2.84
CA LEU A 407 -5.95 -6.91 3.59
C LEU A 407 -5.70 -5.52 2.99
N HIS A 408 -5.71 -4.50 3.85
CA HIS A 408 -5.25 -3.15 3.55
C HIS A 408 -4.03 -2.81 4.41
N ALA A 409 -3.22 -1.86 3.95
CA ALA A 409 -2.15 -1.28 4.74
C ALA A 409 -1.92 0.16 4.31
N CYS A 410 -1.57 1.03 5.26
CA CYS A 410 -1.23 2.43 5.00
C CYS A 410 -0.02 2.55 4.06
N ASP A 411 0.08 3.69 3.38
CA ASP A 411 1.18 3.94 2.44
C ASP A 411 2.39 4.61 3.13
N ASP A 412 2.17 5.43 4.16
CA ASP A 412 3.24 6.10 4.91
C ASP A 412 2.92 6.38 6.40
N HIS A 413 3.82 7.11 7.05
CA HIS A 413 3.73 7.56 8.44
C HIS A 413 2.53 8.45 8.73
N ALA A 414 2.14 9.32 7.80
CA ALA A 414 1.02 10.22 8.02
C ALA A 414 -0.29 9.43 8.10
N GLU A 415 -0.50 8.48 7.18
CA GLU A 415 -1.64 7.57 7.24
C GLU A 415 -1.57 6.66 8.45
N ALA A 416 -0.40 6.10 8.78
CA ALA A 416 -0.23 5.27 9.98
C ALA A 416 -0.65 6.04 11.24
N ARG A 417 -0.21 7.30 11.39
CA ARG A 417 -0.56 8.17 12.51
C ARG A 417 -2.07 8.40 12.59
N GLU A 418 -2.69 8.80 11.49
CA GLU A 418 -4.14 9.02 11.43
C GLU A 418 -4.91 7.75 11.84
N TYR A 419 -4.48 6.58 11.35
CA TYR A 419 -5.14 5.31 11.65
C TYR A 419 -5.04 4.99 13.14
N LEU A 420 -3.88 5.20 13.77
CA LEU A 420 -3.71 4.94 15.20
C LEU A 420 -4.50 5.93 16.06
N GLN A 421 -4.50 7.22 15.72
CA GLN A 421 -5.25 8.23 16.47
C GLN A 421 -6.77 7.97 16.42
N LEU A 422 -7.28 7.49 15.27
CA LEU A 422 -8.69 7.16 15.12
C LEU A 422 -9.07 5.83 15.78
N LEU A 423 -8.23 4.80 15.66
CA LEU A 423 -8.58 3.46 16.15
C LEU A 423 -8.16 3.25 17.61
N PHE A 424 -7.06 3.84 18.06
CA PHE A 424 -6.48 3.60 19.37
C PHE A 424 -6.08 4.91 20.07
N PRO A 425 -7.00 5.89 20.22
CA PRO A 425 -6.66 7.20 20.79
C PRO A 425 -6.03 7.07 22.19
N GLU A 426 -6.57 6.18 23.04
CA GLU A 426 -6.10 5.97 24.41
C GLU A 426 -4.75 5.23 24.51
N LYS A 427 -4.36 4.49 23.46
CA LYS A 427 -3.10 3.74 23.41
C LYS A 427 -2.08 4.38 22.48
N TYR A 428 -2.41 5.51 21.87
CA TYR A 428 -1.59 6.13 20.84
C TYR A 428 -0.19 6.44 21.38
N ASP A 429 -0.12 7.07 22.54
CA ASP A 429 1.15 7.45 23.18
C ASP A 429 1.95 6.21 23.62
N ASP A 430 1.30 5.20 24.20
CA ASP A 430 1.94 3.92 24.57
C ASP A 430 2.55 3.21 23.35
N ILE A 431 1.83 3.17 22.23
CA ILE A 431 2.30 2.57 20.97
C ILE A 431 3.51 3.35 20.45
N CYS A 432 3.44 4.67 20.44
CA CYS A 432 4.55 5.55 20.04
C CYS A 432 5.77 5.36 20.95
N GLN A 433 5.58 5.31 22.27
CA GLN A 433 6.66 5.09 23.23
C GLN A 433 7.33 3.72 23.01
N LYS A 434 6.54 2.66 22.79
CA LYS A 434 7.05 1.33 22.47
C LYS A 434 7.86 1.32 21.17
N ILE A 435 7.39 2.02 20.13
CA ILE A 435 8.14 2.17 18.88
C ILE A 435 9.49 2.86 19.13
N CYS A 436 9.49 3.98 19.88
CA CYS A 436 10.72 4.70 20.22
C CYS A 436 11.70 3.82 21.00
N GLN A 437 11.22 3.03 21.96
CA GLN A 437 12.03 2.07 22.71
C GLN A 437 12.65 1.01 21.79
N MET A 438 11.86 0.42 20.89
CA MET A 438 12.35 -0.58 19.93
C MET A 438 13.40 0.01 18.98
N ILE A 439 13.23 1.25 18.53
CA ILE A 439 14.21 1.95 17.69
C ILE A 439 15.50 2.19 18.48
N ALA A 440 15.40 2.72 19.71
CA ALA A 440 16.57 3.00 20.56
C ALA A 440 17.38 1.73 20.87
N GLN A 441 16.71 0.60 21.14
CA GLN A 441 17.37 -0.69 21.38
C GLN A 441 18.11 -1.25 20.16
N PHE A 442 17.76 -0.80 18.96
CA PHE A 442 18.36 -1.25 17.72
C PHE A 442 19.46 -0.33 17.19
N GLN A 443 19.62 0.85 17.79
CA GLN A 443 20.71 1.75 17.45
C GLN A 443 22.05 1.18 17.89
N THR A 444 23.04 1.32 17.03
CA THR A 444 24.41 0.93 17.31
C THR A 444 25.11 2.07 18.07
N PRO A 445 25.56 1.84 19.31
CA PRO A 445 26.20 2.87 20.12
C PRO A 445 27.62 3.20 19.66
N GLU A 446 28.30 2.26 18.97
CA GLU A 446 29.63 2.48 18.44
C GLU A 446 29.63 3.36 17.16
N THR A 447 30.79 3.94 16.84
CA THR A 447 30.97 4.66 15.58
C THR A 447 30.86 3.69 14.41
N VAL A 448 29.80 3.80 13.62
CA VAL A 448 29.60 3.00 12.40
C VAL A 448 30.50 3.53 11.28
N ILE A 449 31.49 2.73 10.89
CA ILE A 449 32.37 3.01 9.76
C ILE A 449 31.62 2.76 8.45
N ARG A 450 30.91 1.64 8.36
CA ARG A 450 30.15 1.24 7.17
C ARG A 450 29.11 0.15 7.48
N GLN A 451 27.89 0.31 7.00
CA GLN A 451 26.91 -0.77 6.99
C GLN A 451 27.28 -1.84 5.92
N LEU A 452 27.45 -3.09 6.34
CA LEU A 452 27.81 -4.22 5.46
C LEU A 452 26.57 -4.91 4.87
N SER A 453 25.45 -4.92 5.61
CA SER A 453 24.20 -5.49 5.12
C SER A 453 23.44 -4.53 4.19
N ARG A 454 23.16 -4.93 2.95
CA ARG A 454 22.32 -4.15 2.01
C ARG A 454 20.82 -4.34 2.22
N TYR A 455 20.43 -5.52 2.66
CA TYR A 455 19.05 -5.91 2.92
C TYR A 455 19.03 -6.77 4.17
N SER A 456 18.36 -6.32 5.23
CA SER A 456 18.23 -7.11 6.45
C SER A 456 16.78 -7.35 6.82
N ARG A 457 16.43 -8.63 7.00
CA ARG A 457 15.13 -9.02 7.58
C ARG A 457 15.24 -9.37 9.07
N ARG A 458 16.45 -9.59 9.58
CA ARG A 458 16.68 -10.15 10.92
C ARG A 458 17.75 -9.43 11.72
N ALA A 459 18.85 -9.02 11.08
CA ALA A 459 19.94 -8.33 11.77
C ALA A 459 20.71 -7.39 10.85
N ILE A 460 20.98 -6.15 11.26
CA ILE A 460 21.95 -5.31 10.54
C ILE A 460 23.35 -5.82 10.84
N VAL A 461 24.20 -5.83 9.82
CA VAL A 461 25.64 -6.08 9.96
C VAL A 461 26.38 -4.79 9.65
N GLU A 462 27.21 -4.32 10.57
CA GLU A 462 27.93 -3.06 10.50
C GLU A 462 29.41 -3.27 10.83
N LEU A 463 30.25 -2.55 10.10
CA LEU A 463 31.66 -2.35 10.45
C LEU A 463 31.73 -1.16 11.41
N ILE A 464 32.27 -1.38 12.59
CA ILE A 464 32.33 -0.41 13.68
C ILE A 464 33.76 -0.19 14.15
N GLU A 465 33.99 0.97 14.77
CA GLU A 465 35.14 1.21 15.61
C GLU A 465 34.85 0.67 17.02
N TRP A 466 35.58 -0.35 17.45
CA TRP A 466 35.43 -0.99 18.75
C TRP A 466 36.77 -0.98 19.48
N ARG A 467 36.84 -0.22 20.59
CA ARG A 467 38.04 -0.10 21.45
C ARG A 467 39.34 0.24 20.69
N GLY A 468 39.24 1.06 19.64
CA GLY A 468 40.39 1.48 18.81
C GLY A 468 40.74 0.51 17.67
N GLU A 469 40.00 -0.58 17.52
CA GLU A 469 40.15 -1.55 16.43
C GLU A 469 38.89 -1.59 15.55
N THR A 470 39.01 -2.23 14.38
CA THR A 470 37.87 -2.46 13.50
C THR A 470 37.19 -3.80 13.83
N ALA A 471 35.89 -3.77 14.09
CA ALA A 471 35.09 -4.96 14.39
C ALA A 471 33.80 -4.99 13.58
N VAL A 472 33.16 -6.16 13.52
CA VAL A 472 31.84 -6.34 12.91
C VAL A 472 30.80 -6.50 14.02
N ARG A 473 29.85 -5.57 14.07
CA ARG A 473 28.66 -5.70 14.92
C ARG A 473 27.51 -6.25 14.10
N LYS A 474 26.82 -7.26 14.64
CA LYS A 474 25.56 -7.78 14.09
C LYS A 474 24.47 -7.56 15.13
N THR A 475 23.55 -6.64 14.86
CA THR A 475 22.43 -6.27 15.74
C THR A 475 21.15 -6.91 15.23
N PHE A 476 20.53 -7.76 16.03
CA PHE A 476 19.33 -8.54 15.72
C PHE A 476 18.05 -7.83 16.14
N LYS A 477 17.01 -7.96 15.31
CA LYS A 477 15.65 -7.48 15.58
C LYS A 477 15.02 -8.25 16.75
N SER A 478 14.01 -7.67 17.40
CA SER A 478 13.28 -8.35 18.48
C SER A 478 12.66 -9.68 18.00
N GLY A 479 12.61 -10.66 18.90
CA GLY A 479 12.14 -12.02 18.59
C GLY A 479 13.12 -12.87 17.75
N ARG A 480 14.34 -12.37 17.48
CA ARG A 480 15.40 -13.10 16.76
C ARG A 480 16.54 -13.58 17.66
N SER A 481 16.37 -13.54 18.98
CA SER A 481 17.37 -13.98 19.96
C SER A 481 17.90 -15.40 19.73
N ARG A 482 17.07 -16.33 19.24
CA ARG A 482 17.53 -17.69 18.91
C ARG A 482 18.56 -17.75 17.79
N PHE A 483 18.51 -16.81 16.83
CA PHE A 483 19.52 -16.71 15.76
C PHE A 483 20.84 -16.17 16.32
N LEU A 484 20.76 -15.16 17.18
CA LEU A 484 21.90 -14.63 17.92
C LEU A 484 22.56 -15.71 18.79
N ALA A 485 21.79 -16.40 19.63
CA ALA A 485 22.29 -17.43 20.54
C ALA A 485 23.05 -18.53 19.79
N ARG A 486 22.49 -18.97 18.65
CA ARG A 486 23.11 -19.95 17.77
C ARG A 486 24.43 -19.44 17.17
N GLU A 487 24.46 -18.20 16.68
CA GLU A 487 25.67 -17.63 16.10
C GLU A 487 26.76 -17.42 17.16
N VAL A 488 26.39 -17.00 18.38
CA VAL A 488 27.30 -16.89 19.53
C VAL A 488 27.86 -18.26 19.93
N GLU A 489 27.01 -19.28 20.13
CA GLU A 489 27.43 -20.66 20.48
C GLU A 489 28.45 -21.18 19.47
N LEU A 490 28.17 -21.01 18.18
CA LEU A 490 29.00 -21.55 17.11
C LEU A 490 30.31 -20.79 16.92
N LEU A 491 30.31 -19.46 17.04
CA LEU A 491 31.56 -18.69 16.98
C LEU A 491 32.48 -19.02 18.15
N GLN A 492 31.92 -19.24 19.36
CA GLN A 492 32.69 -19.69 20.52
C GLN A 492 33.27 -21.09 20.30
N TYR A 493 32.42 -22.05 19.91
CA TYR A 493 32.83 -23.44 19.74
C TYR A 493 33.83 -23.61 18.58
N PHE A 494 33.52 -23.12 17.39
CA PHE A 494 34.39 -23.27 16.22
C PHE A 494 35.67 -22.43 16.32
N GLY A 495 35.62 -21.28 16.99
CA GLY A 495 36.82 -20.49 17.28
C GLY A 495 37.79 -21.24 18.18
N ALA A 496 37.29 -21.93 19.21
CA ALA A 496 38.11 -22.75 20.11
C ALA A 496 38.74 -23.96 19.39
N GLU A 497 38.03 -24.55 18.42
CA GLU A 497 38.50 -25.66 17.58
C GLU A 497 39.43 -25.22 16.43
N GLY A 498 39.88 -23.96 16.42
CA GLY A 498 40.81 -23.42 15.43
C GLY A 498 40.25 -23.40 14.01
N GLN A 499 38.93 -23.43 13.85
CA GLN A 499 38.28 -23.34 12.54
C GLN A 499 38.37 -21.92 11.99
N PRO A 500 38.31 -21.74 10.65
CA PRO A 500 38.34 -20.43 10.02
C PRO A 500 37.01 -19.72 10.26
N VAL A 501 36.80 -19.15 11.46
CA VAL A 501 35.64 -18.33 11.83
C VAL A 501 36.12 -17.04 12.49
N PRO A 502 35.36 -15.94 12.42
CA PRO A 502 35.69 -14.73 13.16
C PRO A 502 35.73 -14.99 14.66
N GLN A 503 36.67 -14.34 15.36
CA GLN A 503 36.71 -14.37 16.82
C GLN A 503 35.52 -13.59 17.38
N LEU A 504 34.76 -14.19 18.29
CA LEU A 504 33.74 -13.47 19.05
C LEU A 504 34.43 -12.56 20.10
N LEU A 505 34.15 -11.26 20.04
CA LEU A 505 34.75 -10.25 20.91
C LEU A 505 33.81 -9.85 22.05
N GLU A 506 32.53 -9.68 21.74
CA GLU A 506 31.49 -9.27 22.70
C GLU A 506 30.12 -9.79 22.24
N ASN A 507 29.18 -9.97 23.16
CA ASN A 507 27.77 -10.14 22.83
C ASN A 507 26.90 -9.49 23.92
N GLY A 508 25.68 -9.14 23.55
CA GLY A 508 24.66 -8.62 24.46
C GLY A 508 23.29 -9.25 24.17
N GLU A 509 22.22 -8.61 24.66
CA GLU A 509 20.86 -9.17 24.56
C GLU A 509 20.37 -9.35 23.11
N ASN A 510 20.78 -8.43 22.22
CA ASN A 510 20.34 -8.40 20.83
C ASN A 510 21.50 -8.21 19.83
N TYR A 511 22.76 -8.32 20.25
CA TYR A 511 23.89 -8.12 19.35
C TYR A 511 25.06 -9.07 19.63
N LEU A 512 25.91 -9.23 18.63
CA LEU A 512 27.26 -9.75 18.78
C LEU A 512 28.27 -8.82 18.09
N ILE A 513 29.49 -8.81 18.60
CA ILE A 513 30.64 -8.14 18.00
C ILE A 513 31.71 -9.21 17.75
N SER A 514 32.22 -9.29 16.53
CA SER A 514 33.28 -10.20 16.13
C SER A 514 34.43 -9.47 15.43
N SER A 515 35.60 -10.10 15.39
CA SER A 515 36.76 -9.59 14.67
C SER A 515 36.43 -9.35 13.20
N PHE A 516 36.82 -8.20 12.66
CA PHE A 516 36.73 -7.99 11.21
C PHE A 516 37.78 -8.83 10.48
N VAL A 517 37.33 -9.63 9.51
CA VAL A 517 38.21 -10.41 8.63
C VAL A 517 38.19 -9.80 7.24
N ASP A 518 39.33 -9.25 6.84
CA ASP A 518 39.53 -8.69 5.50
C ASP A 518 39.74 -9.80 4.45
N GLY A 519 39.05 -9.68 3.31
CA GLY A 519 39.15 -10.63 2.21
C GLY A 519 38.02 -10.48 1.17
N GLU A 520 38.02 -11.41 0.22
CA GLU A 520 37.07 -11.45 -0.89
C GLU A 520 36.02 -12.55 -0.69
N THR A 521 34.75 -12.26 -0.99
CA THR A 521 33.69 -13.28 -1.02
C THR A 521 33.41 -13.83 -2.43
N GLN A 522 33.86 -13.09 -3.46
CA GLN A 522 33.65 -13.45 -4.87
C GLN A 522 34.97 -13.84 -5.54
N ILE A 523 35.27 -15.13 -5.51
CA ILE A 523 36.45 -15.69 -6.16
C ILE A 523 36.11 -16.76 -7.19
N SER A 524 37.11 -17.20 -7.94
CA SER A 524 37.01 -18.38 -8.79
C SER A 524 37.19 -19.67 -7.98
N TYR A 525 36.17 -20.53 -7.96
CA TYR A 525 36.20 -21.79 -7.23
C TYR A 525 36.97 -22.88 -8.01
N ARG A 526 38.26 -23.05 -7.70
CA ARG A 526 39.11 -24.13 -8.23
C ARG A 526 39.19 -25.31 -7.24
N LYS A 527 39.93 -26.36 -7.61
CA LYS A 527 40.05 -27.60 -6.81
C LYS A 527 40.48 -27.31 -5.36
N LYS A 528 41.46 -26.44 -5.14
CA LYS A 528 41.95 -26.06 -3.80
C LYS A 528 40.84 -25.46 -2.92
N GLN A 529 40.07 -24.53 -3.47
CA GLN A 529 38.94 -23.90 -2.76
C GLN A 529 37.85 -24.91 -2.42
N ILE A 530 37.49 -25.78 -3.38
CA ILE A 530 36.49 -26.83 -3.15
C ILE A 530 36.96 -27.81 -2.08
N THR A 531 38.26 -28.15 -2.04
CA THR A 531 38.83 -28.98 -0.97
C THR A 531 38.71 -28.31 0.40
N ALA A 532 39.03 -27.02 0.52
CA ALA A 532 38.90 -26.30 1.78
C ALA A 532 37.45 -26.24 2.27
N ILE A 533 36.51 -25.96 1.36
CA ILE A 533 35.06 -26.01 1.65
C ILE A 533 34.64 -27.40 2.12
N ASN A 534 35.10 -28.45 1.43
CA ASN A 534 34.79 -29.83 1.78
C ASN A 534 35.29 -30.19 3.20
N SER A 535 36.52 -29.79 3.53
CA SER A 535 37.07 -30.02 4.86
C SER A 535 36.24 -29.33 5.95
N PHE A 536 35.83 -28.08 5.73
CA PHE A 536 35.01 -27.35 6.70
C PHE A 536 33.61 -27.97 6.87
N LEU A 537 32.93 -28.31 5.77
CA LEU A 537 31.61 -28.95 5.85
C LEU A 537 31.66 -30.35 6.47
N LYS A 538 32.73 -31.11 6.23
CA LYS A 538 32.95 -32.39 6.91
C LYS A 538 33.13 -32.20 8.39
N PHE A 539 33.91 -31.20 8.81
CA PHE A 539 34.05 -30.85 10.22
C PHE A 539 32.69 -30.54 10.85
N LEU A 540 31.83 -29.73 10.20
CA LEU A 540 30.48 -29.47 10.70
C LEU A 540 29.68 -30.76 10.88
N PHE A 541 29.68 -31.62 9.84
CA PHE A 541 28.96 -32.88 9.85
C PHE A 541 29.47 -33.81 10.96
N GLU A 542 30.78 -33.98 11.11
CA GLU A 542 31.39 -34.82 12.15
C GLU A 542 31.07 -34.31 13.57
N ASN A 543 30.83 -33.01 13.73
CA ASN A 543 30.40 -32.39 14.99
C ASN A 543 28.87 -32.32 15.15
N GLY A 544 28.11 -32.94 14.25
CA GLY A 544 26.66 -33.02 14.35
C GLY A 544 25.92 -31.75 13.94
N TYR A 545 26.52 -30.89 13.11
CA TYR A 545 25.91 -29.65 12.62
C TYR A 545 25.68 -29.62 11.10
N ALA A 546 24.68 -28.83 10.69
CA ALA A 546 24.42 -28.44 9.32
C ALA A 546 24.22 -26.93 9.18
N HIS A 547 25.00 -26.29 8.32
CA HIS A 547 24.87 -24.90 7.90
C HIS A 547 23.85 -24.77 6.74
N LEU A 548 22.57 -24.68 7.08
CA LEU A 548 21.47 -24.67 6.10
C LEU A 548 21.42 -23.45 5.16
N ASP A 549 22.23 -22.41 5.38
CA ASP A 549 22.38 -21.26 4.46
C ASP A 549 23.80 -21.11 3.89
N PHE A 550 24.50 -22.24 3.68
CA PHE A 550 25.88 -22.25 3.23
C PHE A 550 26.01 -21.84 1.75
N LYS A 551 26.33 -20.57 1.51
CA LYS A 551 26.40 -19.94 0.18
C LYS A 551 27.79 -19.31 -0.04
N PRO A 552 28.19 -19.04 -1.30
CA PRO A 552 29.47 -18.40 -1.62
C PRO A 552 29.74 -17.11 -0.83
N ASP A 553 28.70 -16.31 -0.58
CA ASP A 553 28.82 -15.03 0.14
C ASP A 553 29.13 -15.20 1.64
N SER A 554 28.99 -16.41 2.19
CA SER A 554 29.34 -16.76 3.57
C SER A 554 30.82 -17.12 3.74
N LEU A 555 31.62 -17.07 2.66
CA LEU A 555 33.03 -17.46 2.67
C LEU A 555 33.91 -16.25 2.39
N ILE A 556 34.93 -16.02 3.23
CA ILE A 556 35.92 -14.97 3.07
C ILE A 556 37.27 -15.61 2.72
N TRP A 557 37.84 -15.14 1.62
CA TRP A 557 39.09 -15.65 1.06
C TRP A 557 40.19 -14.60 1.09
N LYS A 558 41.43 -15.04 1.38
CA LYS A 558 42.64 -14.21 1.26
C LYS A 558 43.78 -15.06 0.73
N ASN A 559 44.45 -14.60 -0.33
CA ASN A 559 45.58 -15.32 -0.96
C ASN A 559 45.28 -16.81 -1.26
N ASP A 560 44.10 -17.11 -1.82
CA ASP A 560 43.59 -18.47 -2.09
C ASP A 560 43.36 -19.37 -0.85
N GLY A 561 43.48 -18.84 0.36
CA GLY A 561 43.14 -19.51 1.62
C GLY A 561 41.74 -19.10 2.09
N LEU A 562 40.98 -20.07 2.61
CA LEU A 562 39.73 -19.78 3.32
C LEU A 562 40.12 -19.22 4.70
N VAL A 563 39.82 -17.95 4.94
CA VAL A 563 40.21 -17.26 6.19
C VAL A 563 39.05 -17.12 7.16
N ALA A 564 37.81 -17.06 6.68
CA ALA A 564 36.65 -17.09 7.54
C ALA A 564 35.41 -17.66 6.84
N VAL A 565 34.58 -18.35 7.61
CA VAL A 565 33.19 -18.66 7.32
C VAL A 565 32.34 -17.83 8.27
N ILE A 566 31.31 -17.17 7.71
CA ILE A 566 30.40 -16.27 8.43
C ILE A 566 28.95 -16.69 8.23
N ASP A 567 28.03 -16.03 8.95
CA ASP A 567 26.57 -16.18 8.79
C ASP A 567 26.00 -17.51 9.33
N PHE A 568 26.37 -17.86 10.57
CA PHE A 568 25.95 -19.10 11.24
C PHE A 568 24.50 -19.11 11.75
N GLU A 569 23.71 -18.09 11.43
CA GLU A 569 22.34 -17.93 11.93
C GLU A 569 21.41 -19.10 11.56
N TYR A 570 21.71 -19.88 10.51
CA TYR A 570 20.96 -21.09 10.14
C TYR A 570 21.71 -22.40 10.41
N CYS A 571 22.88 -22.34 11.04
CA CYS A 571 23.65 -23.53 11.37
C CYS A 571 23.08 -24.24 12.61
N GLN A 572 22.60 -25.46 12.44
CA GLN A 572 21.80 -26.17 13.44
C GLN A 572 22.34 -27.57 13.69
N LYS A 573 22.16 -28.07 14.91
CA LYS A 573 22.42 -29.49 15.22
C LYS A 573 21.45 -30.37 14.45
N TYR A 574 21.91 -31.55 14.05
CA TYR A 574 21.03 -32.56 13.47
C TYR A 574 20.08 -33.12 14.53
N ASP A 575 18.78 -33.14 14.22
CA ASP A 575 17.82 -33.97 14.98
C ASP A 575 18.08 -35.46 14.68
N VAL A 576 18.30 -35.78 13.40
CA VAL A 576 18.70 -37.10 12.90
C VAL A 576 19.78 -36.92 11.85
N GLN A 577 21.02 -37.18 12.25
CA GLN A 577 22.16 -37.03 11.36
C GLN A 577 22.15 -38.13 10.28
N PRO A 578 22.31 -37.78 8.99
CA PRO A 578 22.51 -38.76 7.92
C PRO A 578 23.73 -39.65 8.20
N THR A 579 23.72 -40.89 7.70
CA THR A 579 24.86 -41.81 7.88
C THR A 579 26.09 -41.40 7.09
N GLU A 580 25.90 -40.69 5.98
CA GLU A 580 26.96 -40.32 5.06
C GLU A 580 27.00 -38.81 4.82
N PHE A 581 28.20 -38.24 4.79
CA PHE A 581 28.40 -36.81 4.58
C PHE A 581 27.81 -36.28 3.26
N ARG A 582 27.77 -37.09 2.19
CA ARG A 582 27.17 -36.69 0.90
C ARG A 582 25.67 -36.41 0.97
N ASP A 583 25.03 -36.83 2.06
CA ASP A 583 23.61 -36.64 2.32
C ASP A 583 23.36 -35.62 3.44
N SER A 584 24.39 -34.87 3.85
CA SER A 584 24.26 -33.73 4.77
C SER A 584 23.26 -32.69 4.28
N TYR A 585 22.61 -32.00 5.22
CA TYR A 585 21.56 -31.04 4.88
C TYR A 585 22.14 -29.81 4.16
N ASP A 586 23.42 -29.48 4.36
CA ASP A 586 24.15 -28.44 3.61
C ASP A 586 24.18 -28.68 2.10
N LEU A 587 24.19 -29.96 1.69
CA LEU A 587 24.36 -30.38 0.30
C LEU A 587 23.06 -30.80 -0.37
N ARG A 588 22.16 -31.43 0.39
CA ARG A 588 20.87 -31.97 -0.08
C ARG A 588 19.68 -31.09 0.28
N GLY A 589 19.83 -30.19 1.24
CA GLY A 589 18.72 -29.51 1.88
C GLY A 589 18.15 -30.33 3.04
N ALA A 590 17.46 -29.64 3.95
CA ALA A 590 16.76 -30.28 5.06
C ALA A 590 15.59 -31.16 4.56
N PRO A 591 15.30 -32.29 5.24
CA PRO A 591 14.18 -33.15 4.88
C PRO A 591 12.82 -32.45 5.10
N PRO A 592 11.73 -32.90 4.45
CA PRO A 592 10.41 -32.27 4.60
C PRO A 592 9.86 -32.23 6.03
N ALA A 593 10.28 -33.17 6.88
CA ALA A 593 9.90 -33.25 8.29
C ALA A 593 10.77 -32.37 9.21
N PHE A 594 11.79 -31.67 8.68
CA PHE A 594 12.66 -30.81 9.48
C PHE A 594 11.88 -29.64 10.07
N THR A 595 11.95 -29.50 11.39
CA THR A 595 11.22 -28.47 12.14
C THR A 595 12.04 -27.22 12.46
N GLY A 596 13.34 -27.23 12.14
CA GLY A 596 14.23 -26.09 12.39
C GLY A 596 14.04 -24.91 11.41
N ASP A 597 14.81 -23.84 11.64
CA ASP A 597 14.74 -22.65 10.79
C ASP A 597 15.41 -22.91 9.43
N ILE A 598 14.76 -22.59 8.31
CA ILE A 598 15.31 -22.74 6.94
C ILE A 598 15.38 -21.36 6.27
N PRO A 599 16.46 -21.02 5.53
CA PRO A 599 16.52 -19.78 4.77
C PRO A 599 15.40 -19.67 3.72
N VAL A 600 15.02 -18.43 3.42
CA VAL A 600 13.99 -18.15 2.41
C VAL A 600 14.43 -18.68 1.05
N GLY A 601 13.60 -19.52 0.43
CA GLY A 601 13.91 -20.19 -0.84
C GLY A 601 14.62 -21.54 -0.68
N GLY A 602 15.08 -21.88 0.53
CA GLY A 602 15.68 -23.16 0.89
C GLY A 602 16.83 -23.59 -0.03
N GLN A 603 17.01 -24.91 -0.19
CA GLN A 603 18.09 -25.47 -0.99
C GLN A 603 18.09 -25.02 -2.46
N SER A 604 16.91 -24.75 -3.02
CA SER A 604 16.82 -24.30 -4.42
C SER A 604 17.51 -22.96 -4.64
N PHE A 605 17.38 -22.04 -3.67
CA PHE A 605 18.06 -20.75 -3.69
C PHE A 605 19.57 -20.90 -3.51
N ILE A 606 20.00 -21.74 -2.57
CA ILE A 606 21.42 -22.00 -2.29
C ILE A 606 22.11 -22.64 -3.51
N ASP A 607 21.48 -23.65 -4.12
CA ASP A 607 21.95 -24.26 -5.35
C ASP A 607 22.08 -23.23 -6.50
N HIS A 608 21.18 -22.24 -6.55
CA HIS A 608 21.26 -21.16 -7.53
C HIS A 608 22.47 -20.25 -7.29
N CYS A 609 22.74 -19.86 -6.04
CA CYS A 609 23.93 -19.08 -5.68
C CYS A 609 25.21 -19.81 -6.06
N TRP A 610 25.33 -21.10 -5.73
CA TRP A 610 26.48 -21.92 -6.12
C TRP A 610 26.61 -22.08 -7.64
N ARG A 611 25.51 -22.26 -8.37
CA ARG A 611 25.57 -22.29 -9.85
C ARG A 611 26.11 -20.98 -10.43
N LYS A 612 25.72 -19.84 -9.86
CA LYS A 612 26.19 -18.54 -10.33
C LYS A 612 27.69 -18.35 -10.10
N SER A 613 28.19 -18.72 -8.93
CA SER A 613 29.60 -18.47 -8.56
C SER A 613 30.57 -19.59 -8.98
N ALA A 614 30.11 -20.84 -9.00
CA ALA A 614 30.93 -22.02 -9.28
C ALA A 614 30.44 -22.82 -10.51
N GLY A 615 29.48 -22.32 -11.29
CA GLY A 615 28.96 -22.94 -12.52
C GLY A 615 28.08 -24.18 -12.31
N LYS A 616 28.09 -24.79 -11.12
CA LYS A 616 27.32 -25.98 -10.74
C LYS A 616 26.92 -25.90 -9.25
N PRO A 617 25.88 -26.61 -8.80
CA PRO A 617 25.60 -26.77 -7.38
C PRO A 617 26.81 -27.36 -6.65
N LEU A 618 27.02 -26.98 -5.39
CA LEU A 618 28.18 -27.39 -4.58
C LEU A 618 28.34 -28.91 -4.53
N ARG A 619 27.25 -29.67 -4.31
CA ARG A 619 27.28 -31.14 -4.28
C ARG A 619 27.89 -31.79 -5.54
N LYS A 620 27.70 -31.18 -6.72
CA LYS A 620 28.24 -31.68 -8.01
C LYS A 620 29.70 -31.27 -8.26
N ARG A 621 30.26 -30.43 -7.40
CA ARG A 621 31.67 -30.02 -7.43
C ARG A 621 32.49 -30.86 -6.45
N MET A 622 31.87 -31.33 -5.37
CA MET A 622 32.50 -32.14 -4.33
C MET A 622 32.54 -33.63 -4.68
N PHE A 623 31.49 -34.12 -5.35
CA PHE A 623 31.33 -35.47 -5.88
C PHE A 623 30.99 -35.39 -7.37
#